data_AF-A0A1M6B669-F1
#
_entry.id   AF-A0A1M6B669-F1
#
_cell.length_a   1.000
_cell.length_b   1.000
_cell.length_c   1.000
_cell.angle_alpha   90.00
_cell.angle_beta   90.00
_cell.angle_gamma   90.00
#
_symmetry.space_group_name_H-M   'P 1'
#
loop_
_entity.id
_entity.type
_entity.pdbx_description
1 polymer ?
#
loop_
_entity_poly.entity_id
_entity_poly.type
_entity_poly.pdbx_seq_one_letter_code
_entity_poly.pdbx_strand_id
1 'polypeptide(L)'
;MYTFIRSFIIGFSGAMMPGSLLTYTVEKSLKIGPKAGPLVSLGHALLELVLVILLFIGVGQYLETPLAQMIIGFLGGAVLIFFGGSMIRDAAKGKLQIDMKSASAAKSGGIILGSMLVSASNPYFAVWWAAVGLGLMMEAYNLMGVAGVVLFYTGHILSDFSWYTLVSFIIGKTRKFINMKIYRIIIVVLGAVLIAFGAGFLVSSVKMLLGPVS
;
A
#
# COMPACT_ATOMS: atom_id res chain seq x y z
N MET A 1 13.82 12.71 19.67
CA MET A 1 12.50 13.38 19.48
C MET A 1 12.38 14.03 18.10
N TYR A 2 13.31 14.91 17.71
CA TYR A 2 13.30 15.58 16.38
C TYR A 2 13.13 14.62 15.19
N THR A 3 13.94 13.58 15.09
CA THR A 3 13.88 12.56 14.02
C THR A 3 12.51 11.92 13.89
N PHE A 4 11.91 11.53 15.02
CA PHE A 4 10.59 10.91 15.06
C PHE A 4 9.51 11.87 14.56
N ILE A 5 9.47 13.11 15.08
CA ILE A 5 8.45 14.09 14.71
C ILE A 5 8.57 14.47 13.22
N ARG A 6 9.80 14.70 12.75
CA ARG A 6 10.05 15.01 11.34
C ARG A 6 9.64 13.86 10.43
N SER A 7 9.99 12.63 10.79
CA SER A 7 9.57 11.43 10.05
C SER A 7 8.05 11.28 10.04
N PHE A 8 7.38 11.46 11.18
CA PHE A 8 5.93 11.40 11.30
C PHE A 8 5.22 12.43 10.42
N ILE A 9 5.69 13.68 10.41
CA ILE A 9 5.11 14.74 9.59
C ILE A 9 5.34 14.47 8.11
N ILE A 10 6.56 14.12 7.72
CA ILE A 10 6.89 13.87 6.30
C ILE A 10 6.22 12.59 5.80
N GLY A 11 6.04 11.55 6.63
CA GLY A 11 5.38 10.31 6.26
C GLY A 11 3.96 10.50 5.71
N PHE A 12 3.22 11.52 6.19
CA PHE A 12 1.92 11.88 5.62
C PHE A 12 1.98 12.21 4.13
N SER A 13 3.09 12.79 3.65
CA SER A 13 3.26 13.09 2.22
C SER A 13 3.23 11.83 1.34
N GLY A 14 3.63 10.67 1.87
CA GLY A 14 3.51 9.37 1.21
C GLY A 14 2.15 8.73 1.45
N ALA A 15 1.69 8.69 2.70
CA ALA A 15 0.44 8.04 3.10
C ALA A 15 -0.82 8.63 2.42
N MET A 16 -0.82 9.96 2.20
CA MET A 16 -1.96 10.69 1.64
C MET A 16 -2.04 10.63 0.10
N MET A 17 -1.01 10.12 -0.59
CA MET A 17 -1.02 10.05 -2.05
C MET A 17 -2.15 9.13 -2.53
N PRO A 18 -2.95 9.56 -3.53
CA PRO A 18 -3.99 8.70 -4.08
C PRO A 18 -3.32 7.51 -4.78
N GLY A 19 -3.61 6.28 -4.34
CA GLY A 19 -2.93 5.10 -4.85
C GLY A 19 -3.63 3.79 -4.54
N SER A 20 -2.95 2.69 -4.86
CA SER A 20 -3.45 1.33 -4.69
C SER A 20 -3.74 0.99 -3.21
N LEU A 21 -2.90 1.47 -2.28
CA LEU A 21 -3.07 1.23 -0.85
C LEU A 21 -4.28 1.98 -0.27
N LEU A 22 -4.48 3.25 -0.62
CA LEU A 22 -5.66 4.02 -0.22
C LEU A 22 -6.95 3.38 -0.76
N THR A 23 -6.91 2.97 -2.04
CA THR A 23 -7.99 2.22 -2.70
C THR A 23 -8.35 0.94 -1.93
N TYR A 24 -7.34 0.16 -1.57
CA TYR A 24 -7.50 -1.06 -0.78
C TYR A 24 -8.07 -0.78 0.61
N THR A 25 -7.61 0.28 1.29
CA THR A 25 -8.16 0.73 2.58
C THR A 25 -9.64 1.04 2.48
N VAL A 26 -10.07 1.80 1.47
CA VAL A 26 -11.49 2.12 1.25
C VAL A 26 -12.30 0.85 1.01
N GLU A 27 -11.84 -0.04 0.13
CA GLU A 27 -12.51 -1.32 -0.15
C GLU A 27 -12.72 -2.15 1.12
N LYS A 28 -11.66 -2.35 1.93
CA LYS A 28 -11.75 -3.13 3.16
C LYS A 28 -12.57 -2.43 4.23
N SER A 29 -12.52 -1.10 4.30
CA SER A 29 -13.32 -0.32 5.26
C SER A 29 -14.82 -0.45 4.98
N LEU A 30 -15.22 -0.49 3.71
CA LEU A 30 -16.60 -0.75 3.32
C LEU A 30 -17.03 -2.17 3.73
N LYS A 31 -16.14 -3.16 3.64
CA LYS A 31 -16.44 -4.57 3.97
C LYS A 31 -16.44 -4.88 5.47
N ILE A 32 -15.41 -4.48 6.21
CA ILE A 32 -15.23 -4.86 7.64
C ILE A 32 -15.28 -3.67 8.62
N GLY A 33 -15.54 -2.46 8.11
CA GLY A 33 -15.68 -1.25 8.93
C GLY A 33 -14.34 -0.66 9.37
N PRO A 34 -14.33 0.15 10.44
CA PRO A 34 -13.16 0.91 10.89
C PRO A 34 -11.90 0.07 11.16
N LYS A 35 -12.08 -1.20 11.53
CA LYS A 35 -10.98 -2.15 11.81
C LYS A 35 -10.06 -2.39 10.60
N ALA A 36 -10.51 -2.05 9.38
CA ALA A 36 -9.70 -2.18 8.18
C ALA A 36 -8.41 -1.37 8.23
N GLY A 37 -8.47 -0.10 8.68
CA GLY A 37 -7.32 0.81 8.68
C GLY A 37 -6.12 0.24 9.43
N PRO A 38 -6.25 -0.09 10.73
CA PRO A 38 -5.15 -0.68 11.49
C PRO A 38 -4.60 -1.98 10.90
N LEU A 39 -5.45 -2.83 10.30
CA LEU A 39 -5.01 -4.07 9.66
C LEU A 39 -4.23 -3.81 8.35
N VAL A 40 -4.67 -2.81 7.58
CA VAL A 40 -3.98 -2.38 6.37
C VAL A 40 -2.64 -1.74 6.74
N SER A 41 -2.61 -0.81 7.69
CA SER A 41 -1.37 -0.20 8.18
C SER A 41 -0.40 -1.22 8.74
N LEU A 42 -0.87 -2.26 9.43
CA LEU A 42 -0.01 -3.34 9.91
C LEU A 42 0.64 -4.11 8.76
N GLY A 43 -0.10 -4.47 7.71
CA GLY A 43 0.50 -5.11 6.53
C GLY A 43 1.49 -4.19 5.80
N HIS A 44 1.18 -2.90 5.71
CA HIS A 44 2.10 -1.91 5.13
C HIS A 44 3.40 -1.82 5.93
N ALA A 45 3.28 -1.70 7.26
CA ALA A 45 4.41 -1.67 8.17
C ALA A 45 5.28 -2.92 8.08
N LEU A 46 4.68 -4.11 8.01
CA LEU A 46 5.46 -5.35 7.87
C LEU A 46 6.26 -5.39 6.55
N LEU A 47 5.68 -4.94 5.44
CA LEU A 47 6.43 -4.80 4.19
C LEU A 47 7.57 -3.78 4.34
N GLU A 48 7.29 -2.60 4.90
CA GLU A 48 8.30 -1.57 5.08
C GLU A 48 9.41 -1.99 6.03
N LEU A 49 9.11 -2.77 7.07
CA LEU A 49 10.13 -3.30 7.95
C LEU A 49 11.12 -4.18 7.18
N VAL A 50 10.60 -5.04 6.29
CA VAL A 50 11.44 -5.85 5.40
C VAL A 50 12.27 -4.94 4.49
N LEU A 51 11.67 -3.91 3.89
CA LEU A 51 12.39 -2.95 3.06
C LEU A 51 13.50 -2.23 3.84
N VAL A 52 13.22 -1.71 5.03
CA VAL A 52 14.20 -1.02 5.89
C VAL A 52 15.35 -1.95 6.25
N ILE A 53 15.08 -3.20 6.62
CA ILE A 53 16.12 -4.19 6.91
C ILE A 53 16.99 -4.41 5.67
N LEU A 54 16.37 -4.60 4.49
CA LEU A 54 17.09 -4.78 3.23
C LEU A 54 17.96 -3.57 2.87
N LEU A 55 17.43 -2.35 2.99
CA LEU A 55 18.18 -1.11 2.76
C LEU A 55 19.35 -1.00 3.75
N PHE A 56 19.13 -1.36 5.01
CA PHE A 56 20.14 -1.28 6.07
C PHE A 56 21.32 -2.24 5.85
N ILE A 57 21.09 -3.46 5.34
CA ILE A 57 22.15 -4.41 4.99
C ILE A 57 22.78 -4.15 3.60
N GLY A 58 22.44 -3.03 2.96
CA GLY A 58 23.02 -2.61 1.68
C GLY A 58 22.41 -3.28 0.46
N VAL A 59 21.23 -3.92 0.58
CA VAL A 59 20.52 -4.54 -0.56
C VAL A 59 19.86 -3.49 -1.45
N GLY A 60 19.72 -2.24 -1.00
CA GLY A 60 19.13 -1.14 -1.77
C GLY A 60 19.73 -0.96 -3.17
N GLN A 61 21.06 -1.05 -3.29
CA GLN A 61 21.76 -0.98 -4.58
C GLN A 61 21.34 -2.10 -5.57
N TYR A 62 20.93 -3.26 -5.06
CA TYR A 62 20.47 -4.38 -5.89
C TYR A 62 19.00 -4.25 -6.28
N LEU A 63 18.18 -3.57 -5.47
CA LEU A 63 16.78 -3.26 -5.80
C LEU A 63 16.67 -2.23 -6.94
N GLU A 64 17.70 -1.40 -7.14
CA GLU A 64 17.79 -0.48 -8.27
C GLU A 64 18.25 -1.14 -9.57
N THR A 65 18.70 -2.40 -9.52
CA THR A 65 19.12 -3.10 -10.74
C THR A 65 17.95 -3.27 -11.71
N PRO A 66 18.20 -3.21 -13.03
CA PRO A 66 17.16 -3.42 -14.03
C PRO A 66 16.39 -4.73 -13.85
N LEU A 67 17.10 -5.78 -13.44
CA LEU A 67 16.49 -7.09 -13.18
C LEU A 67 15.53 -7.07 -11.98
N ALA A 68 15.91 -6.43 -10.87
CA ALA A 68 15.04 -6.32 -9.70
C ALA A 68 13.79 -5.48 -9.99
N GLN A 69 13.96 -4.33 -10.64
CA GLN A 69 12.85 -3.46 -11.07
C GLN A 69 11.89 -4.20 -12.01
N MET A 70 12.42 -5.00 -12.94
CA MET A 70 11.63 -5.83 -13.84
C MET A 70 10.82 -6.91 -13.10
N ILE A 71 11.44 -7.65 -12.17
CA ILE A 71 10.76 -8.69 -11.38
C ILE A 71 9.64 -8.07 -10.53
N ILE A 72 9.95 -6.96 -9.85
CA ILE A 72 8.97 -6.23 -9.03
C ILE A 72 7.80 -5.74 -9.88
N GLY A 73 8.10 -5.14 -11.03
CA GLY A 73 7.07 -4.63 -11.94
C GLY A 73 6.19 -5.75 -12.51
N PHE A 74 6.74 -6.89 -12.91
CA PHE A 74 5.95 -8.03 -13.39
C PHE A 74 5.06 -8.63 -12.30
N LEU A 75 5.64 -8.98 -11.15
CA LEU A 75 4.90 -9.60 -10.05
C LEU A 75 3.85 -8.64 -9.48
N GLY A 76 4.23 -7.38 -9.23
CA GLY A 76 3.34 -6.36 -8.72
C GLY A 76 2.21 -6.05 -9.71
N GLY A 77 2.52 -5.92 -11.00
CA GLY A 77 1.54 -5.71 -12.05
C GLY A 77 0.50 -6.83 -12.14
N ALA A 78 0.96 -8.09 -12.12
CA ALA A 78 0.08 -9.26 -12.14
C ALA A 78 -0.85 -9.33 -10.92
N VAL A 79 -0.31 -9.05 -9.72
CA VAL A 79 -1.09 -9.05 -8.47
C VAL A 79 -2.14 -7.94 -8.47
N LEU A 80 -1.80 -6.73 -8.93
CA LEU A 80 -2.75 -5.62 -9.05
C LEU A 80 -3.90 -5.94 -10.02
N ILE A 81 -3.59 -6.51 -11.18
CA ILE A 81 -4.61 -6.92 -12.16
C ILE A 81 -5.51 -8.01 -11.58
N PHE A 82 -4.93 -9.00 -10.91
CA PHE A 82 -5.70 -10.06 -10.24
C PHE A 82 -6.67 -9.47 -9.20
N PHE A 83 -6.20 -8.59 -8.33
CA PHE A 83 -7.06 -7.98 -7.32
C PHE A 83 -8.11 -7.06 -7.93
N GLY A 84 -7.75 -6.16 -8.85
CA GLY A 84 -8.70 -5.29 -9.51
C GLY A 84 -9.78 -6.06 -10.30
N GLY A 85 -9.37 -7.11 -11.03
CA GLY A 85 -10.29 -8.00 -11.73
C GLY A 85 -11.22 -8.78 -10.80
N SER A 86 -10.71 -9.26 -9.66
CA SER A 86 -11.52 -9.92 -8.63
C SER A 86 -12.59 -8.98 -8.05
N MET A 87 -12.24 -7.70 -7.80
CA MET A 87 -13.16 -6.68 -7.30
C MET A 87 -14.30 -6.41 -8.28
N ILE A 88 -13.98 -6.21 -9.57
CA ILE A 88 -14.99 -5.96 -10.61
C ILE A 88 -15.88 -7.20 -10.80
N ARG A 89 -15.31 -8.40 -10.84
CA ARG A 89 -16.05 -9.65 -10.99
C ARG A 89 -17.05 -9.85 -9.84
N ASP A 90 -16.62 -9.61 -8.61
CA ASP A 90 -17.47 -9.78 -7.43
C ASP A 90 -18.58 -8.72 -7.37
N ALA A 91 -18.30 -7.51 -7.88
CA ALA A 91 -19.28 -6.45 -8.09
C ALA A 91 -20.34 -6.81 -9.14
N ALA A 92 -19.92 -7.37 -10.28
CA ALA A 92 -20.79 -7.77 -11.38
C ALA A 92 -21.71 -8.95 -11.01
N LYS A 93 -21.19 -9.94 -10.26
CA LYS A 93 -21.96 -11.12 -9.84
C LYS A 93 -22.97 -10.85 -8.72
N GLY A 94 -23.15 -9.60 -8.29
CA GLY A 94 -24.05 -9.26 -7.19
C GLY A 94 -23.64 -9.87 -5.84
N LYS A 95 -22.43 -10.43 -5.75
CA LYS A 95 -21.86 -11.03 -4.53
C LYS A 95 -21.46 -9.98 -3.50
N LEU A 96 -21.42 -8.71 -3.90
CA LEU A 96 -21.37 -7.58 -2.98
C LEU A 96 -22.72 -7.49 -2.24
N GLN A 97 -22.91 -8.30 -1.21
CA GLN A 97 -23.84 -7.97 -0.14
C GLN A 97 -23.01 -7.31 0.95
N ILE A 98 -23.42 -6.13 1.44
CA ILE A 98 -22.97 -5.65 2.75
C ILE A 98 -23.74 -6.47 3.78
N ASP A 99 -23.44 -7.76 3.83
CA ASP A 99 -23.96 -8.58 4.91
C ASP A 99 -23.06 -8.32 6.11
N MET A 100 -23.54 -7.44 6.98
CA MET A 100 -22.85 -7.11 8.22
C MET A 100 -22.68 -8.34 9.14
N LYS A 101 -23.38 -9.46 8.88
CA LYS A 101 -23.18 -10.74 9.58
C LYS A 101 -22.04 -11.58 9.00
N SER A 102 -21.74 -11.51 7.70
CA SER A 102 -20.63 -12.24 7.06
C SER A 102 -19.29 -11.50 7.01
N ALA A 103 -19.17 -10.34 7.68
CA ALA A 103 -17.89 -9.68 7.99
C ALA A 103 -16.86 -10.63 8.67
N SER A 104 -17.32 -11.78 9.18
CA SER A 104 -16.53 -12.90 9.72
C SER A 104 -15.62 -13.59 8.67
N ALA A 105 -15.90 -13.49 7.37
CA ALA A 105 -15.18 -14.27 6.35
C ALA A 105 -13.86 -13.63 5.84
N ALA A 106 -13.65 -12.32 6.02
CA ALA A 106 -12.39 -11.67 5.69
C ALA A 106 -11.39 -11.87 6.83
N LYS A 107 -10.64 -12.98 6.80
CA LYS A 107 -9.60 -13.25 7.81
C LYS A 107 -8.61 -12.08 7.84
N SER A 108 -8.32 -11.57 9.05
CA SER A 108 -7.36 -10.47 9.26
C SER A 108 -6.02 -10.73 8.56
N GLY A 109 -5.54 -11.97 8.55
CA GLY A 109 -4.31 -12.36 7.85
C GLY A 109 -4.35 -12.13 6.33
N GLY A 110 -5.51 -12.32 5.68
CA GLY A 110 -5.68 -12.02 4.26
C GLY A 110 -5.65 -10.51 3.97
N ILE A 111 -6.11 -9.69 4.92
CA ILE A 111 -6.05 -8.22 4.78
C ILE A 111 -4.62 -7.72 4.90
N ILE A 112 -3.88 -8.23 5.89
CA ILE A 112 -2.47 -7.90 6.14
C ILE A 112 -1.62 -8.31 4.92
N LEU A 113 -1.75 -9.55 4.46
CA LEU A 113 -1.01 -10.03 3.28
C LEU A 113 -1.38 -9.24 2.02
N GLY A 114 -2.67 -8.98 1.80
CA GLY A 114 -3.11 -8.14 0.70
C GLY A 114 -2.56 -6.72 0.78
N SER A 115 -2.44 -6.15 1.99
CA SER A 115 -1.83 -4.83 2.19
C SER A 115 -0.33 -4.84 1.85
N MET A 116 0.42 -5.87 2.27
CA MET A 116 1.84 -6.02 1.89
C MET A 116 1.97 -6.06 0.36
N LEU A 117 1.19 -6.90 -0.31
CA LEU A 117 1.25 -7.06 -1.76
C LEU A 117 0.86 -5.79 -2.52
N VAL A 118 -0.23 -5.14 -2.10
CA VAL A 118 -0.73 -3.89 -2.71
C VAL A 118 0.26 -2.74 -2.49
N SER A 119 0.90 -2.68 -1.32
CA SER A 119 1.92 -1.68 -0.98
C SER A 119 3.18 -1.87 -1.84
N ALA A 120 3.67 -3.10 -1.97
CA ALA A 120 4.83 -3.43 -2.81
C ALA A 120 4.57 -3.10 -4.29
N SER A 121 3.30 -3.16 -4.71
CA SER A 121 2.88 -2.84 -6.07
C SER A 121 2.49 -1.37 -6.24
N ASN A 122 2.62 -0.52 -5.22
CA ASN A 122 2.24 0.88 -5.31
C ASN A 122 3.39 1.71 -5.92
N PRO A 123 3.23 2.36 -7.09
CA PRO A 123 4.31 3.17 -7.66
C PRO A 123 4.72 4.32 -6.76
N TYR A 124 3.76 4.93 -6.06
CA TYR A 124 4.03 6.02 -5.14
C TYR A 124 4.87 5.58 -3.95
N PHE A 125 4.72 4.33 -3.51
CA PHE A 125 5.56 3.76 -2.46
C PHE A 125 7.02 3.68 -2.89
N ALA A 126 7.29 3.13 -4.07
CA ALA A 126 8.64 3.03 -4.60
C ALA A 126 9.28 4.41 -4.84
N VAL A 127 8.53 5.34 -5.45
CA VAL A 127 8.99 6.72 -5.71
C VAL A 127 9.28 7.46 -4.41
N TRP A 128 8.42 7.35 -3.40
CA TRP A 128 8.62 8.02 -2.12
C TRP A 128 9.85 7.49 -1.38
N TRP A 129 10.07 6.17 -1.38
CA TRP A 129 11.25 5.57 -0.76
C TRP A 129 12.55 5.97 -1.47
N ALA A 130 12.54 6.02 -2.80
CA ALA A 130 13.69 6.46 -3.59
C ALA A 130 14.02 7.95 -3.40
N ALA A 131 12.98 8.81 -3.35
CA ALA A 131 13.17 10.26 -3.31
C ALA A 131 13.37 10.81 -1.89
N VAL A 132 12.74 10.21 -0.88
CA VAL A 132 12.63 10.77 0.48
C VAL A 132 13.02 9.76 1.54
N GLY A 133 12.43 8.55 1.50
CA GLY A 133 12.54 7.56 2.57
C GLY A 133 13.98 7.16 2.89
N LEU A 134 14.78 6.81 1.87
CA LEU A 134 16.18 6.42 2.07
C LEU A 134 17.02 7.56 2.66
N GLY A 135 16.82 8.80 2.18
CA GLY A 135 17.55 9.97 2.67
C GLY A 135 17.27 10.26 4.14
N LEU A 136 16.00 10.24 4.55
CA LEU A 136 15.60 10.43 5.95
C LEU A 136 16.12 9.30 6.86
N MET A 137 16.09 8.05 6.38
CA MET A 137 16.63 6.90 7.11
C MET A 137 18.14 7.05 7.36
N MET A 138 18.90 7.42 6.33
CA MET A 138 20.35 7.60 6.43
C MET A 138 20.74 8.80 7.28
N GLU A 139 20.00 9.91 7.19
CA GLU A 139 20.19 11.06 8.07
C GLU A 139 19.96 10.66 9.55
N ALA A 140 18.88 9.92 9.81
CA ALA A 140 18.58 9.41 11.15
C ALA A 140 19.69 8.48 11.68
N TYR A 141 20.21 7.60 10.82
CA TYR A 141 21.33 6.73 11.14
C TYR A 141 22.61 7.51 11.49
N ASN A 142 22.95 8.53 10.70
CA ASN A 142 24.15 9.33 10.95
C ASN A 142 24.09 10.10 12.27
N LEU A 143 22.89 10.48 12.73
CA LEU A 143 22.70 11.21 13.98
C LEU A 143 22.75 10.32 15.22
N MET A 144 22.20 9.11 15.16
CA MET A 144 21.92 8.29 16.35
C MET A 144 22.14 6.78 16.14
N GLY A 145 22.78 6.38 15.05
CA GLY A 145 22.95 4.98 14.66
C GLY A 145 21.62 4.25 14.48
N VAL A 146 21.58 2.98 14.89
CA VAL A 146 20.38 2.12 14.79
C VAL A 146 19.18 2.71 15.54
N ALA A 147 19.42 3.38 16.68
CA ALA A 147 18.34 4.03 17.43
C ALA A 147 17.66 5.14 16.61
N GLY A 148 18.42 5.85 15.77
CA GLY A 148 17.88 6.83 14.83
C GLY A 148 16.98 6.20 13.78
N VAL A 149 17.39 5.07 13.19
CA VAL A 149 16.58 4.32 12.22
C VAL A 149 15.27 3.84 12.84
N VAL A 150 15.31 3.32 14.08
CA VAL A 150 14.09 2.92 14.80
C VAL A 150 13.16 4.11 15.04
N LEU A 151 13.69 5.27 15.45
CA LEU A 151 12.90 6.48 15.64
C LEU A 151 12.31 7.02 14.33
N PHE A 152 13.06 6.96 13.24
CA PHE A 152 12.57 7.31 11.90
C PHE A 152 11.44 6.37 11.48
N TYR A 153 11.66 5.06 11.52
CA TYR A 153 10.71 4.05 11.08
C TYR A 153 9.41 4.11 11.90
N THR A 154 9.50 4.19 13.23
CA THR A 154 8.32 4.29 14.09
C THR A 154 7.53 5.58 13.86
N GLY A 155 8.21 6.71 13.64
CA GLY A 155 7.55 7.97 13.28
C GLY A 155 6.81 7.88 11.96
N HIS A 156 7.47 7.35 10.92
CA HIS A 156 6.90 7.17 9.58
C HIS A 156 5.67 6.26 9.61
N ILE A 157 5.80 5.05 10.19
CA ILE A 157 4.69 4.09 10.30
C ILE A 157 3.51 4.66 11.09
N LEU A 158 3.77 5.47 12.12
CA LEU A 158 2.68 6.09 12.87
C LEU A 158 1.86 7.04 11.99
N SER A 159 2.46 7.67 10.97
CA SER A 159 1.72 8.49 10.00
C SER A 159 0.75 7.64 9.16
N ASP A 160 1.17 6.46 8.71
CA ASP A 160 0.33 5.50 7.98
C ASP A 160 -0.80 4.96 8.85
N PHE A 161 -0.49 4.58 10.09
CA PHE A 161 -1.52 4.17 11.06
C PHE A 161 -2.53 5.27 11.30
N SER A 162 -2.07 6.51 11.50
CA SER A 162 -2.93 7.66 11.74
C SER A 162 -3.85 7.92 10.55
N TRP A 163 -3.28 7.97 9.34
CA TRP A 163 -4.03 8.27 8.12
C TRP A 163 -5.02 7.17 7.75
N TYR A 164 -4.56 5.92 7.62
CA TYR A 164 -5.45 4.85 7.16
C TYR A 164 -6.48 4.45 8.21
N THR A 165 -6.20 4.63 9.50
CA THR A 165 -7.23 4.48 10.55
C THR A 165 -8.27 5.59 10.49
N LEU A 166 -7.86 6.84 10.22
CA LEU A 166 -8.80 7.94 10.03
C LEU A 166 -9.72 7.69 8.83
N VAL A 167 -9.13 7.35 7.67
CA VAL A 167 -9.87 7.02 6.45
C VAL A 167 -10.82 5.85 6.70
N SER A 168 -10.34 4.76 7.32
CA SER A 168 -11.18 3.60 7.58
C SER A 168 -12.29 3.88 8.58
N PHE A 169 -12.04 4.76 9.55
CA PHE A 169 -13.04 5.16 10.53
C PHE A 169 -14.16 5.95 9.86
N ILE A 170 -13.82 6.94 9.02
CA ILE A 170 -14.79 7.74 8.27
C ILE A 170 -15.61 6.82 7.36
N ILE A 171 -14.96 6.09 6.46
CA ILE A 171 -15.62 5.20 5.49
C ILE A 171 -16.40 4.09 6.21
N GLY A 172 -15.81 3.49 7.23
CA GLY A 172 -16.40 2.40 7.99
C GLY A 172 -17.63 2.82 8.80
N LYS A 173 -17.69 4.05 9.31
CA LYS A 173 -18.90 4.59 9.96
C LYS A 173 -19.96 5.03 8.96
N THR A 174 -19.57 5.67 7.85
CA THR A 174 -20.51 6.16 6.85
C THR A 174 -21.07 5.06 5.95
N ARG A 175 -20.46 3.87 5.93
CA ARG A 175 -20.88 2.74 5.08
C ARG A 175 -22.37 2.37 5.21
N LYS A 176 -22.99 2.62 6.38
CA LYS A 176 -24.42 2.34 6.62
C LYS A 176 -25.35 3.26 5.82
N PHE A 177 -24.85 4.43 5.40
CA PHE A 177 -25.57 5.40 4.58
C PHE A 177 -25.25 5.24 3.08
N ILE A 178 -24.29 4.39 2.72
CA ILE A 178 -23.93 4.12 1.32
C ILE A 178 -24.91 3.08 0.77
N ASN A 179 -25.72 3.46 -0.21
CA ASN A 179 -26.60 2.50 -0.88
C ASN A 179 -25.75 1.48 -1.70
N MET A 180 -26.32 0.30 -1.93
CA MET A 180 -25.63 -0.79 -2.62
C MET A 180 -25.21 -0.49 -4.07
N LYS A 181 -25.93 0.41 -4.76
CA LYS A 181 -25.57 0.84 -6.12
C LYS A 181 -24.28 1.69 -6.10
N ILE A 182 -24.21 2.67 -5.19
CA ILE A 182 -23.03 3.53 -5.01
C ILE A 182 -21.84 2.69 -4.55
N TYR A 183 -22.04 1.77 -3.60
CA TYR A 183 -20.99 0.86 -3.17
C TYR A 183 -20.42 0.04 -4.34
N ARG A 184 -21.30 -0.52 -5.19
CA ARG A 184 -20.88 -1.28 -6.38
C ARG A 184 -20.08 -0.41 -7.35
N ILE A 185 -20.50 0.83 -7.60
CA ILE A 185 -19.78 1.77 -8.46
C ILE A 185 -18.38 2.05 -7.90
N ILE A 186 -18.27 2.34 -6.60
CA ILE A 186 -16.98 2.57 -5.95
C ILE A 186 -16.06 1.36 -6.13
N ILE A 187 -16.52 0.15 -5.86
CA ILE A 187 -15.71 -1.07 -6.02
C ILE A 187 -15.25 -1.28 -7.46
N VAL A 188 -16.12 -1.02 -8.45
CA VAL A 188 -15.76 -1.13 -9.86
C VAL A 188 -14.70 -0.10 -10.26
N VAL A 189 -14.87 1.16 -9.84
CA VAL A 189 -13.91 2.24 -10.12
C VAL A 189 -12.55 1.92 -9.49
N LEU A 190 -12.55 1.53 -8.22
CA LEU A 190 -11.33 1.14 -7.51
C LEU A 190 -10.64 -0.07 -8.16
N GLY A 191 -11.41 -1.09 -8.57
CA GLY A 191 -10.88 -2.24 -9.28
C GLY A 191 -10.28 -1.86 -10.65
N ALA A 192 -10.92 -0.95 -11.38
CA ALA A 192 -10.42 -0.45 -12.65
C ALA A 192 -9.11 0.34 -12.49
N VAL A 193 -9.00 1.15 -11.42
CA VAL A 193 -7.76 1.87 -11.07
C VAL A 193 -6.61 0.89 -10.77
N LEU A 194 -6.86 -0.18 -10.00
CA LEU A 194 -5.85 -1.21 -9.76
C LEU A 194 -5.41 -1.92 -11.04
N ILE A 195 -6.33 -2.24 -11.95
CA ILE A 195 -5.99 -2.82 -13.26
C ILE A 195 -5.14 -1.84 -14.08
N ALA A 196 -5.49 -0.55 -14.10
CA ALA A 196 -4.75 0.46 -14.84
C ALA A 196 -3.31 0.59 -14.32
N PHE A 197 -3.11 0.65 -13.01
CA PHE A 197 -1.77 0.64 -12.42
C PHE A 197 -1.01 -0.66 -12.71
N GLY A 198 -1.67 -1.81 -12.57
CA GLY A 198 -1.05 -3.10 -12.86
C GLY A 198 -0.62 -3.25 -14.33
N ALA A 199 -1.44 -2.78 -15.27
CA ALA A 199 -1.09 -2.71 -16.68
C ALA A 199 0.09 -1.76 -16.93
N GLY A 200 0.11 -0.60 -16.27
CA GLY A 200 1.24 0.33 -16.32
C GLY A 200 2.55 -0.33 -15.87
N PHE A 201 2.51 -1.12 -14.81
CA PHE A 201 3.67 -1.87 -14.29
C PHE A 201 4.18 -2.91 -15.28
N LEU A 202 3.26 -3.68 -15.89
CA LEU A 202 3.62 -4.64 -16.93
C LEU A 202 4.24 -3.96 -18.14
N VAL A 203 3.66 -2.84 -18.61
CA VAL A 203 4.20 -2.09 -19.75
C VAL A 203 5.60 -1.55 -19.44
N SER A 204 5.81 -0.96 -18.25
CA SER A 204 7.14 -0.49 -17.84
C SER A 204 8.15 -1.63 -17.75
N SER A 205 7.75 -2.78 -17.22
CA SER A 205 8.64 -3.96 -17.11
C SER A 205 9.01 -4.54 -18.47
N VAL A 206 8.04 -4.62 -19.39
CA VAL A 206 8.27 -5.07 -20.78
C VAL A 206 9.17 -4.07 -21.52
N LYS A 207 8.97 -2.77 -21.36
CA LYS A 207 9.85 -1.75 -21.94
C LYS A 207 11.27 -1.87 -21.39
N MET A 208 11.44 -2.18 -20.12
CA MET A 208 12.76 -2.39 -19.51
C MET A 208 13.44 -3.66 -20.02
N LEU A 209 12.66 -4.69 -20.37
CA LEU A 209 13.15 -5.92 -21.00
C LEU A 209 13.52 -5.73 -22.47
N LEU A 210 12.82 -4.84 -23.19
CA LEU A 210 13.05 -4.55 -24.61
C LEU A 210 13.98 -3.35 -24.87
N GLY A 211 14.26 -2.54 -23.84
CA GLY A 211 15.17 -1.40 -23.93
C GLY A 211 16.63 -1.85 -24.01
N PRO A 212 17.51 -1.10 -24.70
CA PRO A 212 18.92 -1.47 -24.78
C PRO A 212 19.52 -1.47 -23.37
N VAL A 213 20.19 -2.57 -23.02
CA VAL A 213 21.09 -2.63 -21.87
C VAL A 213 22.30 -1.77 -22.22
N SER A 214 22.24 -0.48 -21.87
CA SER A 214 23.36 0.46 -22.00
C SER A 214 23.98 0.73 -20.64
#